data_AF-A0A9Q0V2T4-F1
#
_entry.id   AF-A0A9Q0V2T4-F1
#
_cell.length_a   1.000
_cell.length_b   1.000
_cell.length_c   1.000
_cell.angle_alpha   90.00
_cell.angle_beta   90.00
_cell.angle_gamma   90.00
#
_symmetry.space_group_name_H-M   'P 1'
#
loop_
_entity.id
_entity.type
_entity.pdbx_description
1 polymer ?
#
loop_
_entity_poly.entity_id
_entity_poly.type
_entity_poly.pdbx_seq_one_letter_code
_entity_poly.pdbx_strand_id
1 'polypeptide(L)' 'MALTSDGNLYGWGWNKFGQVGVGDNIDHCSPVQVKIPLDQKVVQISCGWRHTLAVTERQNVFSWGRGTNGQLGHGESMDR' A
#
# COMPACT_ATOMS: atom_id res chain seq x y z
N MET A 1 0.62 -7.84 -4.12
CA MET A 1 0.24 -6.64 -4.89
C MET A 1 0.40 -6.94 -6.37
N ALA A 2 -0.48 -6.41 -7.21
CA ALA A 2 -0.30 -6.35 -8.66
C ALA A 2 -0.64 -4.95 -9.18
N LEU A 3 0.13 -4.50 -10.16
CA LEU A 3 -0.03 -3.22 -10.83
C LEU A 3 -0.47 -3.48 -12.27
N THR A 4 -1.57 -2.87 -12.71
CA THR A 4 -2.03 -2.97 -14.09
C THR A 4 -1.28 -1.98 -14.99
N SER A 5 -1.33 -2.19 -16.31
CA SER A 5 -0.79 -1.26 -17.30
C SER A 5 -1.42 0.15 -17.23
N ASP A 6 -2.66 0.23 -16.75
CA ASP A 6 -3.40 1.50 -16.62
C ASP A 6 -3.06 2.27 -15.34
N GLY A 7 -2.20 1.70 -14.47
CA GLY A 7 -1.78 2.30 -13.21
C GLY A 7 -2.68 1.98 -12.02
N ASN A 8 -3.59 1.00 -12.14
CA ASN A 8 -4.43 0.56 -11.03
C ASN A 8 -3.70 -0.46 -10.16
N LEU A 9 -3.74 -0.25 -8.84
CA LEU A 9 -3.11 -1.12 -7.86
C LEU A 9 -4.14 -2.05 -7.22
N TYR A 10 -3.83 -3.34 -7.18
CA TYR A 10 -4.61 -4.37 -6.50
C TYR A 10 -3.78 -5.06 -5.43
N GLY A 11 -4.38 -5.23 -4.25
CA GLY A 11 -3.81 -5.91 -3.10
C GLY A 11 -4.67 -7.09 -2.64
N TRP A 12 -4.04 -8.09 -2.04
CA TRP A 12 -4.69 -9.25 -1.42
C TRP A 12 -3.71 -9.93 -0.46
N GLY A 13 -4.21 -10.88 0.31
CA GLY A 13 -3.49 -11.67 1.29
C GLY A 13 -3.66 -11.14 2.70
N TRP A 14 -2.61 -11.32 3.50
CA TRP A 14 -2.60 -10.97 4.92
C TRP A 14 -2.61 -9.45 5.13
N ASN A 15 -3.53 -8.96 5.96
CA ASN A 15 -3.78 -7.54 6.17
C ASN A 15 -3.87 -7.12 7.65
N LYS A 16 -3.35 -7.93 8.59
CA LYS A 16 -3.42 -7.62 10.03
C LYS A 16 -2.95 -6.21 10.40
N PHE A 17 -1.98 -5.66 9.67
CA PHE A 17 -1.41 -4.33 9.90
C PHE A 17 -1.86 -3.29 8.87
N GLY A 18 -2.86 -3.58 8.05
CA GLY A 18 -3.30 -2.68 6.97
C GLY A 18 -2.40 -2.72 5.72
N GLN A 19 -1.48 -3.69 5.60
CA GLN A 19 -0.50 -3.72 4.50
C GLN A 19 -1.10 -3.96 3.10
N VAL A 20 -2.38 -4.35 3.01
CA VAL A 20 -3.14 -4.41 1.74
C VAL A 20 -3.59 -3.02 1.31
N GLY A 21 -3.79 -2.06 2.23
CA GLY A 21 -4.03 -0.65 1.90
C GLY A 21 -5.46 -0.30 1.49
N VAL A 22 -6.45 -1.10 1.91
CA VAL A 22 -7.87 -0.92 1.54
C VAL A 22 -8.73 -0.25 2.62
N GLY A 23 -8.10 0.26 3.68
CA GLY A 23 -8.78 0.96 4.77
C GLY A 23 -9.37 0.05 5.86
N ASP A 24 -8.99 -1.23 5.87
CA ASP A 24 -9.32 -2.19 6.93
C ASP A 24 -8.09 -3.00 7.34
N ASN A 25 -8.26 -3.84 8.37
CA ASN A 25 -7.25 -4.79 8.88
C ASN A 25 -7.68 -6.25 8.66
N ILE A 26 -8.51 -6.51 7.65
CA ILE A 26 -9.09 -7.83 7.37
C ILE A 26 -8.33 -8.48 6.22
N ASP A 27 -8.02 -9.77 6.35
CA ASP A 27 -7.34 -10.52 5.29
C ASP A 27 -8.24 -10.64 4.05
N HIS A 28 -7.66 -10.37 2.88
CA HIS A 28 -8.38 -10.38 1.61
C HIS A 28 -7.95 -11.56 0.76
N CYS A 29 -8.79 -12.59 0.63
CA CYS A 29 -8.45 -13.78 -0.16
C CYS A 29 -8.54 -13.55 -1.69
N SER A 30 -9.09 -12.41 -2.12
CA SER A 30 -9.24 -12.02 -3.52
C SER A 30 -8.64 -10.63 -3.76
N PRO A 31 -8.21 -10.31 -4.99
CA PRO A 31 -7.70 -8.97 -5.32
C PRO A 31 -8.73 -7.86 -5.05
N VAL A 32 -8.33 -6.86 -4.26
CA VAL A 32 -9.10 -5.65 -3.96
C VAL A 32 -8.33 -4.44 -4.44
N GLN A 33 -9.03 -3.48 -5.03
CA GLN A 33 -8.42 -2.26 -5.55
C GLN A 33 -7.98 -1.36 -4.39
N VAL A 34 -6.71 -0.97 -4.41
CA VAL A 34 -6.12 0.00 -3.48
C VAL A 34 -6.39 1.40 -4.02
N LYS A 35 -7.06 2.24 -3.24
CA LYS A 35 -7.37 3.62 -3.64
C LYS A 35 -6.22 4.55 -3.27
N ILE A 36 -5.56 5.11 -4.28
CA ILE A 36 -4.52 6.12 -4.09
C ILE A 36 -5.16 7.52 -4.13
N PRO A 37 -4.74 8.45 -3.25
CA PRO A 37 -5.30 9.80 -3.23
C PRO A 37 -5.23 10.51 -4.59
N LEU A 38 -6.30 11.24 -4.91
CA LEU A 38 -6.47 11.98 -6.17
C LEU A 38 -6.48 11.09 -7.43
N ASP A 39 -6.82 9.80 -7.27
CA ASP A 39 -6.87 8.81 -8.34
C ASP A 39 -5.59 8.79 -9.20
N GLN A 40 -4.44 9.00 -8.55
CA GLN A 40 -3.14 9.00 -9.20
C GLN A 40 -2.75 7.59 -9.64
N LYS A 41 -2.18 7.49 -10.84
CA LYS A 41 -1.66 6.23 -11.35
C LYS A 41 -0.40 5.82 -10.61
N VAL A 42 -0.36 4.56 -10.20
CA VAL A 42 0.84 3.96 -9.60
C VAL A 42 1.77 3.53 -10.72
N VAL A 43 3.06 3.83 -10.58
CA VAL A 43 4.10 3.48 -11.56
C VAL A 43 5.09 2.45 -11.02
N GLN A 44 5.25 2.39 -9.70
CA GLN A 44 6.10 1.40 -9.04
C GLN A 44 5.50 0.95 -7.72
N ILE A 45 5.74 -0.31 -7.37
CA ILE A 45 5.31 -0.92 -6.12
C ILE A 45 6.41 -1.79 -5.54
N SER A 46 6.51 -1.82 -4.21
CA SER A 46 7.37 -2.74 -3.48
C SER A 46 6.66 -3.23 -2.22
N CYS A 47 6.74 -4.54 -1.97
CA CYS A 47 6.17 -5.16 -0.78
C CYS A 47 7.31 -5.57 0.16
N GLY A 48 7.31 -5.02 1.37
CA GLY A 48 8.07 -5.55 2.48
C GLY A 48 7.33 -6.70 3.16
N TRP A 49 7.85 -7.18 4.30
CA TRP A 49 7.21 -8.28 5.02
C TRP A 49 5.84 -7.91 5.60
N ARG A 50 5.70 -6.66 6.09
CA ARG A 50 4.46 -6.18 6.75
C ARG A 50 4.09 -4.77 6.33
N HIS A 51 4.67 -4.24 5.26
CA HIS A 51 4.41 -2.89 4.76
C HIS A 51 4.51 -2.88 3.23
N THR A 52 3.93 -1.86 2.61
CA THR A 52 3.95 -1.66 1.16
C THR A 52 4.34 -0.23 0.85
N LEU A 53 5.11 -0.05 -0.21
CA LEU A 53 5.49 1.23 -0.78
C LEU A 53 4.94 1.31 -2.21
N ALA A 54 4.46 2.49 -2.59
CA ALA A 54 4.04 2.79 -3.95
C ALA A 54 4.51 4.18 -4.38
N VAL A 55 4.90 4.30 -5.65
CA VAL A 55 5.25 5.57 -6.29
C VAL A 55 4.22 5.86 -7.35
N THR A 56 3.74 7.10 -7.41
CA THR A 56 2.78 7.54 -8.44
C THR A 56 3.46 8.27 -9.58
N GLU A 57 2.74 8.44 -10.69
CA GLU A 57 3.18 9.24 -11.84
C GLU A 57 3.54 10.70 -11.48
N ARG A 58 3.02 11.21 -10.35
CA ARG A 58 3.31 12.56 -9.83
C ARG A 58 4.54 12.60 -8.92
N GLN A 59 5.34 11.54 -8.88
CA GLN A 59 6.51 11.39 -8.01
C GLN A 59 6.18 11.43 -6.51
N ASN A 60 4.92 11.22 -6.14
CA ASN A 60 4.55 11.05 -4.74
C ASN A 60 4.85 9.61 -4.30
N VAL A 61 5.38 9.48 -3.09
CA VAL A 61 5.65 8.19 -2.46
C VAL A 61 4.62 7.97 -1.36
N PHE A 62 3.95 6.83 -1.41
CA PHE A 62 2.99 6.40 -0.41
C PHE A 62 3.50 5.14 0.27
N SER A 63 3.22 5.04 1.57
CA SER A 63 3.60 3.91 2.41
C SER A 63 2.48 3.58 3.38
N TRP A 64 2.19 2.29 3.54
CA TRP A 64 1.16 1.77 4.45
C TRP A 64 1.55 0.37 4.95
N GLY A 65 0.84 -0.10 5.96
CA GLY A 65 1.08 -1.31 6.73
C GLY A 65 1.74 -1.03 8.08
N ARG A 66 2.55 -1.97 8.53
CA ARG A 66 3.27 -1.88 9.80
C ARG A 66 4.27 -0.73 9.77
N GLY A 67 4.27 0.12 10.79
CA GLY A 67 5.17 1.26 10.97
C GLY A 67 5.96 1.29 12.28
N THR A 68 5.84 0.27 13.15
CA THR A 68 6.51 0.24 14.46
C THR A 68 8.04 0.41 14.45
N ASN A 69 8.72 0.20 13.32
CA ASN A 69 10.16 0.37 13.18
C ASN A 69 10.51 1.62 12.33
N GLY A 70 9.56 2.51 12.07
CA GLY A 70 9.74 3.69 11.21
C GLY A 70 9.80 3.39 9.72
N GLN A 71 9.53 2.15 9.28
CA GLN A 71 9.65 1.74 7.87
C GLN A 71 8.70 2.46 6.90
N LEU A 72 7.68 3.15 7.43
CA LEU A 72 6.78 3.97 6.61
C LEU A 72 7.36 5.35 6.29
N GLY A 73 8.33 5.84 7.05
CA GLY A 73 8.98 7.14 6.80
C GLY A 73 8.14 8.37 7.15
N HIS A 74 7.03 8.23 7.88
CA HIS A 74 6.15 9.36 8.28
C HIS A 74 6.65 10.14 9.50
N GLY A 75 7.83 9.83 10.05
CA GLY A 75 8.34 10.41 11.29
C GLY A 75 7.71 9.85 12.57
N GLU A 76 6.66 9.03 12.45
CA GLU A 76 5.98 8.34 13.54
C GLU A 76 6.22 6.82 13.45
N SER A 77 6.15 6.12 14.59
CA SER A 77 6.30 4.66 14.67
C SER A 77 4.96 3.95 14.87
N MET A 78 3.95 4.31 14.07
CA MET A 78 2.59 3.75 14.11
C MET A 78 2.22 3.06 12.79
N ASP A 79 1.36 2.05 12.86
CA ASP A 79 0.82 1.36 11.69
C ASP A 79 -0.23 2.23 10.97
N ARG A 80 -0.31 2.15 9.64
CA ARG A 80 -1.23 2.95 8.81
C ARG A 80 -1.81 2.19 7.65
#